data_AF-A0A0K8J653-F1
#
_entry.id   AF-A0A0K8J653-F1
#
_cell.length_a   1.000
_cell.length_b   1.000
_cell.length_c   1.000
_cell.angle_alpha   90.00
_cell.angle_beta   90.00
_cell.angle_gamma   90.00
#
_symmetry.space_group_name_H-M   'P 1'
#
loop_
_entity.id
_entity.type
_entity.pdbx_description
1 polymer ?
#
loop_
_entity_poly.entity_id
_entity_poly.type
_entity_poly.pdbx_seq_one_letter_code
_entity_poly.pdbx_strand_id
1 'polypeptide(L)'
;MNELVIQRHDFENAKKEIKKFSEQTTTELNLKMVDNSKGVGEFFGDLLFGRGIGLNHKVTGEELNELTSQIQTHLHSINNTQIKLIKEFGQVYSALEALDKDYIQAILVSIKATEETSQSIKETQGQIKKIVENQRKTLEELKKFKHKLDSYSHLSDIDKIWSDSQKWFKEISTLSKSVECVIESSKESAQKADAVKVALTTAEKKIETLSMQSSDFIEKLEGLDRADKIYSGKLDELVETVGRITERIDLNVDDINSLKDYKEKLSGISHLEEVDSIWKEVKEHTSQLTASEKRDEGLAIAIEKNKEEVDEKIADTVQTTNAAVESLSKRIKYAYLIAGGSAGLAIIELILLLMRVI
;
A
#
# COMPACT_ATOMS: atom_id res chain seq x y z
N MET A 1 -90.81 59.70 -23.32
CA MET A 1 -91.93 58.76 -23.11
C MET A 1 -92.93 59.47 -22.24
N ASN A 2 -94.02 59.99 -22.83
CA ASN A 2 -95.11 60.54 -22.04
C ASN A 2 -95.89 59.35 -21.49
N GLU A 3 -96.04 59.27 -20.17
CA GLU A 3 -96.92 58.29 -19.53
C GLU A 3 -98.35 58.48 -20.07
N LEU A 4 -98.80 57.53 -20.89
CA LEU A 4 -100.20 57.40 -21.25
C LEU A 4 -100.94 56.90 -20.01
N VAL A 5 -101.46 57.85 -19.24
CA VAL A 5 -102.37 57.56 -18.13
C VAL A 5 -103.70 57.09 -18.73
N ILE A 6 -103.93 55.78 -18.68
CA ILE A 6 -105.15 55.12 -19.14
C ILE A 6 -106.33 55.63 -18.30
N GLN A 7 -107.24 56.43 -18.88
CA GLN A 7 -108.42 56.92 -18.19
C GLN A 7 -109.55 55.90 -18.34
N ARG A 8 -109.44 54.80 -17.59
CA ARG A 8 -110.39 53.68 -17.51
C ARG A 8 -111.85 54.11 -17.23
N HIS A 9 -112.06 55.33 -16.75
CA HIS A 9 -113.34 55.81 -16.27
C HIS A 9 -114.35 56.05 -17.39
N ASP A 10 -113.90 56.51 -18.57
CA ASP A 10 -114.80 57.00 -19.61
C ASP A 10 -115.53 55.88 -20.34
N PHE A 11 -114.83 54.79 -20.67
CA PHE A 11 -115.44 53.61 -21.28
C PHE A 11 -116.48 52.95 -20.37
N GLU A 12 -116.14 52.72 -19.10
CA GLU A 12 -117.06 52.06 -18.16
C GLU A 12 -118.25 52.96 -17.81
N ASN A 13 -118.07 54.29 -17.79
CA ASN A 13 -119.17 55.24 -17.64
C ASN A 13 -120.13 55.18 -18.83
N ALA A 14 -119.62 55.28 -20.06
CA ALA A 14 -120.43 55.23 -21.26
C ALA A 14 -121.21 53.90 -21.37
N LYS A 15 -120.54 52.77 -21.09
CA LYS A 15 -121.18 51.45 -21.02
C LYS A 15 -122.30 51.37 -19.98
N LYS A 16 -122.12 52.00 -18.82
CA LYS A 16 -123.13 52.02 -17.75
C LYS A 16 -124.37 52.81 -18.13
N GLU A 17 -124.22 53.95 -18.80
CA GLU A 17 -125.35 54.74 -19.29
C GLU A 17 -126.15 53.99 -20.37
N ILE A 18 -125.47 53.36 -21.34
CA ILE A 18 -126.11 52.52 -22.37
C ILE A 18 -126.93 51.40 -21.73
N LYS A 19 -126.37 50.72 -20.72
CA LYS A 19 -127.06 49.65 -20.00
C LYS A 19 -128.33 50.14 -19.33
N LYS A 20 -128.25 51.28 -18.62
CA LYS A 20 -129.37 51.87 -17.89
C LYS A 20 -130.53 52.25 -18.82
N PHE A 21 -130.23 52.70 -20.03
CA PHE A 21 -131.24 52.97 -21.05
C PHE A 21 -131.86 51.69 -21.61
N SER A 22 -131.05 50.67 -21.93
CA SER A 22 -131.56 49.38 -22.43
C SER A 22 -132.53 48.71 -21.47
N GLU A 23 -132.44 49.00 -20.18
CA GLU A 23 -133.31 48.47 -19.13
C GLU A 23 -134.59 49.31 -18.91
N GLN A 24 -134.73 50.46 -19.58
CA GLN A 24 -135.89 51.33 -19.43
C GLN A 24 -137.07 50.82 -20.29
N THR A 25 -138.18 50.47 -19.67
CA THR A 25 -139.39 49.93 -20.33
C THR A 25 -140.06 50.97 -21.25
N THR A 26 -140.52 50.50 -22.41
CA THR A 26 -141.27 51.30 -23.39
C THR A 26 -142.65 51.65 -22.88
N THR A 27 -143.07 52.90 -23.05
CA THR A 27 -144.44 53.36 -22.76
C THR A 27 -145.44 52.60 -23.64
N GLU A 28 -146.33 51.81 -23.06
CA GLU A 28 -147.43 51.19 -23.80
C GLU A 28 -148.42 52.26 -24.31
N LEU A 29 -148.68 52.24 -25.60
CA LEU A 29 -149.63 53.15 -26.27
C LEU A 29 -151.04 52.57 -26.18
N ASN A 30 -151.75 52.89 -25.11
CA ASN A 30 -153.18 52.62 -24.99
C ASN A 30 -153.95 53.93 -25.09
N LEU A 31 -154.53 54.19 -26.27
CA LEU A 31 -155.46 55.29 -26.49
C LEU A 31 -156.87 54.83 -26.15
N LYS A 32 -157.57 55.57 -25.30
CA LYS A 32 -158.99 55.32 -25.05
C LYS A 32 -159.79 55.87 -26.23
N MET A 33 -160.50 54.99 -26.94
CA MET A 33 -161.38 55.41 -28.04
C MET A 33 -162.62 56.12 -27.48
N VAL A 34 -163.16 57.09 -28.23
CA VAL A 34 -164.43 57.75 -27.91
C VAL A 34 -165.60 56.76 -27.99
N ASP A 35 -166.64 56.96 -27.19
CA ASP A 35 -167.72 55.99 -27.08
C ASP A 35 -168.52 55.88 -28.38
N ASN A 36 -168.81 54.65 -28.82
CA ASN A 36 -169.47 54.37 -30.10
C ASN A 36 -170.96 54.02 -29.97
N SER A 37 -171.47 53.93 -28.74
CA SER A 37 -172.86 53.57 -28.45
C SER A 37 -173.41 54.39 -27.29
N LYS A 38 -174.69 54.74 -27.35
CA LYS A 38 -175.31 55.56 -26.31
C LYS A 38 -175.38 54.82 -24.99
N GLY A 39 -174.91 55.46 -23.92
CA GLY A 39 -175.16 55.02 -22.56
C GLY A 39 -176.67 55.08 -22.24
N VAL A 40 -177.12 54.23 -21.31
CA VAL A 40 -178.53 54.15 -20.89
C VAL A 40 -179.09 55.53 -20.51
N GLY A 41 -178.30 56.38 -19.85
CA GLY A 41 -178.68 57.74 -19.50
C GLY A 41 -178.91 58.69 -20.71
N GLU A 42 -178.09 58.60 -21.75
CA GLU A 42 -178.27 59.39 -22.98
C GLU A 42 -179.47 58.94 -23.80
N PHE A 43 -179.71 57.62 -23.85
CA PHE A 43 -180.89 57.06 -24.50
C PHE A 43 -182.18 57.56 -23.85
N PHE A 44 -182.26 57.56 -22.51
CA PHE A 44 -183.41 58.10 -21.79
C PHE A 44 -183.55 59.62 -21.94
N GLY A 45 -182.44 60.37 -21.95
CA GLY A 45 -182.45 61.80 -22.19
C GLY A 45 -183.01 62.18 -23.57
N ASP A 46 -182.57 61.51 -24.63
CA ASP A 46 -183.05 61.81 -25.99
C ASP A 46 -184.50 61.41 -26.23
N LEU A 47 -184.99 60.38 -25.53
CA LEU A 47 -186.40 59.99 -25.55
C LEU A 47 -187.31 61.00 -24.83
N LEU A 48 -186.85 61.57 -23.71
CA LEU A 48 -187.58 62.58 -22.92
C LEU A 48 -187.62 63.96 -23.58
N PHE A 49 -186.53 64.36 -24.27
CA PHE A 49 -186.42 65.68 -24.88
C PHE A 49 -186.70 65.71 -26.39
N GLY A 50 -187.31 64.65 -26.93
CA GLY A 50 -187.87 64.62 -28.29
C GLY A 50 -186.83 64.57 -29.42
N ARG A 51 -185.64 64.02 -29.17
CA ARG A 51 -184.51 63.99 -30.13
C ARG A 51 -184.38 62.71 -30.96
N GLY A 52 -185.33 61.78 -30.85
CA GLY A 52 -185.46 60.59 -31.70
C GLY A 52 -184.76 59.32 -31.18
N ILE A 53 -185.16 58.15 -31.68
CA ILE A 53 -184.71 56.81 -31.23
C ILE A 53 -183.46 56.37 -32.04
N GLY A 54 -182.42 57.19 -32.06
CA GLY A 54 -181.13 56.84 -32.68
C GLY A 54 -180.15 56.24 -31.66
N LEU A 55 -179.46 55.16 -32.02
CA LEU A 55 -178.51 54.45 -31.13
C LEU A 55 -177.07 55.00 -31.14
N ASN A 56 -176.78 56.01 -31.97
CA ASN A 56 -175.41 56.54 -32.15
C ASN A 56 -175.09 57.65 -31.14
N HIS A 57 -173.98 57.52 -30.41
CA HIS A 57 -173.48 58.53 -29.46
C HIS A 57 -173.00 59.82 -30.18
N LYS A 58 -173.19 61.00 -29.56
CA LYS A 58 -172.68 62.28 -30.08
C LYS A 58 -171.45 62.68 -29.27
N VAL A 59 -170.28 62.46 -29.87
CA VAL A 59 -168.98 62.78 -29.26
C VAL A 59 -168.99 64.18 -28.66
N THR A 60 -168.63 64.26 -27.39
CA THR A 60 -168.58 65.48 -26.58
C THR A 60 -167.22 66.18 -26.73
N GLY A 61 -167.20 67.49 -26.45
CA GLY A 61 -165.94 68.25 -26.41
C GLY A 61 -164.96 67.75 -25.33
N GLU A 62 -165.49 67.13 -24.27
CA GLU A 62 -164.69 66.52 -23.20
C GLU A 62 -163.97 65.25 -23.69
N GLU A 63 -164.66 64.34 -24.39
CA GLU A 63 -164.05 63.14 -24.97
C GLU A 63 -162.98 63.46 -26.02
N LEU A 64 -163.21 64.48 -26.86
CA LEU A 64 -162.22 64.92 -27.84
C LEU A 64 -160.99 65.53 -27.18
N ASN A 65 -161.18 66.32 -26.12
CA ASN A 65 -160.08 66.90 -25.35
C ASN A 65 -159.28 65.82 -24.62
N GLU A 66 -159.94 64.79 -24.08
CA GLU A 66 -159.29 63.65 -23.43
C GLU A 66 -158.43 62.86 -24.43
N LEU A 67 -158.95 62.52 -25.61
CA LEU A 67 -158.18 61.86 -26.67
C LEU A 67 -157.01 62.73 -27.14
N THR A 68 -157.22 64.04 -27.30
CA THR A 68 -156.17 64.99 -27.71
C THR A 68 -155.07 65.10 -26.65
N SER A 69 -155.45 65.12 -25.36
CA SER A 69 -154.50 65.12 -24.25
C SER A 69 -153.64 63.85 -24.25
N GLN A 70 -154.26 62.68 -24.45
CA GLN A 70 -153.54 61.41 -24.58
C GLN A 70 -152.56 61.43 -25.76
N ILE A 71 -152.98 61.92 -26.93
CA ILE A 71 -152.10 62.07 -28.11
C ILE A 71 -150.93 63.01 -27.80
N GLN A 72 -151.17 64.16 -27.16
CA GLN A 72 -150.10 65.10 -26.78
C GLN A 72 -149.13 64.46 -25.77
N THR A 73 -149.64 63.75 -24.77
CA THR A 73 -148.82 62.98 -23.83
C THR A 73 -147.97 61.94 -24.56
N HIS A 74 -148.53 61.23 -25.55
CA HIS A 74 -147.77 60.29 -26.37
C HIS A 74 -146.72 60.97 -27.24
N LEU A 75 -147.03 62.09 -27.90
CA LEU A 75 -146.05 62.84 -28.70
C LEU A 75 -144.89 63.37 -27.84
N HIS A 76 -145.19 63.88 -26.63
CA HIS A 76 -144.16 64.25 -25.66
C HIS A 76 -143.32 63.04 -25.22
N SER A 77 -143.96 61.89 -24.98
CA SER A 77 -143.27 60.64 -24.65
C SER A 77 -142.35 60.17 -25.78
N ILE A 78 -142.80 60.25 -27.04
CA ILE A 78 -142.02 59.93 -28.24
C ILE A 78 -140.81 60.88 -28.36
N ASN A 79 -141.01 62.18 -28.23
CA ASN A 79 -139.91 63.15 -28.30
C ASN A 79 -138.88 62.92 -27.18
N ASN A 80 -139.34 62.69 -25.94
CA ASN A 80 -138.45 62.34 -24.83
C ASN A 80 -137.68 61.05 -25.09
N THR A 81 -138.31 60.05 -25.72
CA THR A 81 -137.66 58.80 -26.12
C THR A 81 -136.60 59.06 -27.19
N GLN A 82 -136.89 59.86 -28.21
CA GLN A 82 -135.93 60.23 -29.25
C GLN A 82 -134.72 61.01 -28.69
N ILE A 83 -134.94 61.97 -27.79
CA ILE A 83 -133.85 62.70 -27.12
C ILE A 83 -132.97 61.74 -26.31
N LYS A 84 -133.57 60.79 -25.59
CA LYS A 84 -132.81 59.76 -24.88
C LYS A 84 -132.00 58.89 -25.86
N LEU A 85 -132.62 58.40 -26.94
CA LEU A 85 -131.94 57.62 -27.97
C LEU A 85 -130.71 58.36 -28.53
N ILE A 86 -130.85 59.65 -28.86
CA ILE A 86 -129.73 60.46 -29.37
C ILE A 86 -128.60 60.57 -28.35
N LYS A 87 -128.92 60.79 -27.06
CA LYS A 87 -127.91 60.84 -25.99
C LYS A 87 -127.17 59.52 -25.85
N GLU A 88 -127.87 58.39 -25.95
CA GLU A 88 -127.24 57.07 -25.86
C GLU A 88 -126.40 56.72 -27.09
N PHE A 89 -126.81 57.10 -28.29
CA PHE A 89 -125.93 56.99 -29.46
C PHE A 89 -124.64 57.80 -29.27
N GLY A 90 -124.71 58.94 -28.59
CA GLY A 90 -123.54 59.68 -28.13
C GLY A 90 -122.67 58.86 -27.16
N GLN A 91 -123.27 58.18 -26.18
CA GLN A 91 -122.54 57.29 -25.25
C GLN A 91 -121.90 56.09 -25.98
N VAL A 92 -122.58 55.49 -26.96
CA VAL A 92 -122.01 54.41 -27.79
C VAL A 92 -120.76 54.91 -28.53
N TYR A 93 -120.83 56.11 -29.11
CA TYR A 93 -119.68 56.71 -29.79
C TYR A 93 -118.52 56.97 -28.82
N SER A 94 -118.80 57.56 -27.65
CA SER A 94 -117.79 57.79 -26.61
C SER A 94 -117.15 56.49 -26.11
N ALA A 95 -117.92 55.41 -25.99
CA ALA A 95 -117.37 54.09 -25.64
C ALA A 95 -116.44 53.55 -26.73
N LEU A 96 -116.79 53.68 -28.01
CA LEU A 96 -115.94 53.26 -29.12
C LEU A 96 -114.65 54.08 -29.20
N GLU A 97 -114.73 55.39 -29.00
CA GLU A 97 -113.57 56.29 -28.99
C GLU A 97 -112.62 56.00 -27.82
N ALA A 98 -113.15 55.76 -26.61
CA ALA A 98 -112.35 55.39 -25.45
C ALA A 98 -111.69 54.00 -25.62
N LEU A 99 -112.36 53.05 -26.28
CA LEU A 99 -111.78 51.75 -26.60
C LEU A 99 -110.56 51.88 -27.54
N ASP A 100 -110.70 52.68 -28.60
CA ASP A 100 -109.64 52.91 -29.59
C ASP A 100 -108.45 53.67 -28.97
N LYS A 101 -108.71 54.77 -28.29
CA LYS A 101 -107.66 55.65 -27.77
C LYS A 101 -106.87 55.01 -26.63
N ASP A 102 -107.54 54.42 -25.64
CA ASP A 102 -106.88 54.02 -24.40
C ASP A 102 -106.51 52.53 -24.40
N TYR A 103 -107.46 51.66 -24.75
CA TYR A 103 -107.26 50.22 -24.65
C TYR A 103 -106.41 49.67 -25.81
N ILE A 104 -106.73 50.03 -27.06
CA ILE A 104 -105.94 49.56 -28.21
C ILE A 104 -104.52 50.12 -28.14
N GLN A 105 -104.34 51.39 -27.77
CA GLN A 105 -103.01 51.98 -27.61
C GLN A 105 -102.20 51.30 -26.49
N ALA A 106 -102.81 51.01 -25.33
CA ALA A 106 -102.15 50.27 -24.26
C ALA A 106 -101.72 48.86 -24.71
N ILE A 107 -102.57 48.16 -25.46
CA ILE A 107 -102.25 46.87 -26.06
C ILE A 107 -101.05 47.00 -27.01
N LEU A 108 -101.04 47.99 -27.91
CA LEU A 108 -99.93 48.23 -28.83
C LEU A 108 -98.60 48.51 -28.10
N VAL A 109 -98.63 49.32 -27.04
CA VAL A 109 -97.43 49.58 -26.21
C VAL A 109 -96.95 48.27 -25.56
N SER A 110 -97.85 47.45 -25.02
CA SER A 110 -97.49 46.18 -24.40
C SER A 110 -96.93 45.16 -25.41
N ILE A 111 -97.50 45.10 -26.62
CA ILE A 111 -97.01 44.24 -27.71
C ILE A 111 -95.62 44.68 -28.13
N LYS A 112 -95.40 46.00 -28.29
CA LYS A 112 -94.09 46.53 -28.65
C LYS A 112 -93.03 46.24 -27.58
N ALA A 113 -93.35 46.41 -26.29
CA ALA A 113 -92.45 46.04 -25.21
C ALA A 113 -92.15 44.52 -25.18
N THR A 114 -93.14 43.70 -25.50
CA THR A 114 -92.98 42.25 -25.64
C THR A 114 -92.10 41.88 -26.84
N GLU A 115 -92.24 42.58 -27.96
CA GLU A 115 -91.39 42.42 -29.14
C GLU A 115 -89.93 42.78 -28.85
N GLU A 116 -89.69 43.93 -28.21
CA GLU A 116 -88.36 44.35 -27.77
C GLU A 116 -87.74 43.31 -26.82
N THR A 117 -88.52 42.81 -25.85
CA THR A 117 -88.10 41.73 -24.95
C THR A 117 -87.75 40.45 -25.70
N SER A 118 -88.56 40.05 -26.68
CA SER A 118 -88.34 38.86 -27.52
C SER A 118 -87.03 38.98 -28.31
N GLN A 119 -86.75 40.16 -28.86
CA GLN A 119 -85.51 40.44 -29.58
C GLN A 119 -84.28 40.37 -28.66
N SER A 120 -84.35 40.95 -27.46
CA SER A 120 -83.28 40.81 -26.46
C SER A 120 -83.05 39.36 -26.03
N ILE A 121 -84.12 38.56 -25.91
CA ILE A 121 -84.01 37.11 -25.62
C ILE A 121 -83.28 36.39 -26.76
N LYS A 122 -83.58 36.70 -28.02
CA LYS A 122 -82.91 36.11 -29.18
C LYS A 122 -81.41 36.42 -29.21
N GLU A 123 -81.05 37.65 -28.89
CA GLU A 123 -79.65 38.07 -28.75
C GLU A 123 -78.95 37.31 -27.62
N THR A 124 -79.60 37.20 -26.46
CA THR A 124 -79.11 36.45 -25.31
C THR A 124 -78.90 34.96 -25.64
N GLN A 125 -79.86 34.33 -26.33
CA GLN A 125 -79.71 32.95 -26.80
C GLN A 125 -78.51 32.79 -27.75
N GLY A 126 -78.25 33.77 -28.61
CA GLY A 126 -77.06 33.80 -29.47
C GLY A 126 -75.75 33.85 -28.68
N GLN A 127 -75.70 34.64 -27.60
CA GLN A 127 -74.55 34.69 -26.71
C GLN A 127 -74.36 33.36 -25.94
N ILE A 128 -75.44 32.78 -25.40
CA ILE A 128 -75.40 31.47 -24.73
C ILE A 128 -74.84 30.41 -25.68
N LYS A 129 -75.28 30.38 -26.94
CA LYS A 129 -74.76 29.44 -27.94
C LYS A 129 -73.24 29.61 -28.17
N LYS A 130 -72.74 30.85 -28.23
CA LYS A 130 -71.29 31.11 -28.33
C LYS A 130 -70.53 30.61 -27.10
N ILE A 131 -71.08 30.82 -25.90
CA ILE A 131 -70.48 30.36 -24.64
C ILE A 131 -70.41 28.83 -24.62
N VAL A 132 -71.50 28.14 -24.93
CA VAL A 132 -71.57 26.68 -24.97
C VAL A 132 -70.57 26.11 -25.97
N GLU A 133 -70.45 26.71 -27.16
CA GLU A 133 -69.49 26.27 -28.17
C GLU A 133 -68.04 26.49 -27.72
N ASN A 134 -67.74 27.60 -27.05
CA ASN A 134 -66.42 27.84 -26.47
C ASN A 134 -66.09 26.83 -25.35
N GLN A 135 -67.05 26.56 -24.45
CA GLN A 135 -66.89 25.54 -23.41
C GLN A 135 -66.64 24.16 -24.01
N ARG A 136 -67.35 23.79 -25.09
CA ARG A 136 -67.12 22.55 -25.82
C ARG A 136 -65.68 22.47 -26.35
N LYS A 137 -65.16 23.54 -26.97
CA LYS A 137 -63.78 23.59 -27.47
C LYS A 137 -62.76 23.43 -26.34
N THR A 138 -62.95 24.10 -25.21
CA THR A 138 -62.07 23.96 -24.04
C THR A 138 -62.06 22.53 -23.52
N LEU A 139 -63.23 21.88 -23.44
CA LEU A 139 -63.33 20.48 -22.99
C LEU A 139 -62.61 19.52 -23.94
N GLU A 140 -62.70 19.73 -25.26
CA GLU A 140 -61.95 18.92 -26.23
C GLU A 140 -60.43 19.07 -26.07
N GLU A 141 -59.93 20.30 -25.85
CA GLU A 141 -58.49 20.52 -25.58
C GLU A 141 -58.05 19.87 -24.25
N LEU A 142 -58.86 20.00 -23.19
CA LEU A 142 -58.59 19.32 -21.91
C LEU A 142 -58.56 17.80 -22.05
N LYS A 143 -59.46 17.24 -22.87
CA LYS A 143 -59.50 15.81 -23.16
C LYS A 143 -58.24 15.34 -23.88
N LYS A 144 -57.76 16.10 -24.88
CA LYS A 144 -56.48 15.82 -25.57
C LYS A 144 -55.31 15.90 -24.59
N PHE A 145 -55.28 16.91 -23.72
CA PHE A 145 -54.25 17.07 -22.71
C PHE A 145 -54.22 15.89 -21.73
N LYS A 146 -55.38 15.45 -21.25
CA LYS A 146 -55.51 14.24 -20.42
C LYS A 146 -54.97 13.01 -21.15
N HIS A 147 -55.40 12.77 -22.39
CA HIS A 147 -54.91 11.61 -23.15
C HIS A 147 -53.38 11.65 -23.33
N LYS A 148 -52.80 12.85 -23.52
CA LYS A 148 -51.34 13.01 -23.60
C LYS A 148 -50.66 12.64 -22.28
N LEU A 149 -51.20 13.07 -21.13
CA LEU A 149 -50.71 12.65 -19.83
C LEU A 149 -50.83 11.13 -19.64
N ASP A 150 -52.00 10.56 -19.92
CA ASP A 150 -52.25 9.13 -19.80
C ASP A 150 -51.35 8.29 -20.75
N SER A 151 -50.89 8.86 -21.87
CA SER A 151 -49.98 8.18 -22.81
C SER A 151 -48.55 8.03 -22.31
N TYR A 152 -48.15 8.77 -21.28
CA TYR A 152 -46.82 8.61 -20.69
C TYR A 152 -46.79 7.40 -19.76
N SER A 153 -46.34 6.27 -20.30
CA SER A 153 -46.22 4.98 -19.58
C SER A 153 -45.37 5.03 -18.31
N HIS A 154 -44.49 6.02 -18.18
CA HIS A 154 -43.51 6.13 -17.10
C HIS A 154 -43.75 7.32 -16.16
N LEU A 155 -44.92 7.97 -16.22
CA LEU A 155 -45.26 9.05 -15.27
C LEU A 155 -45.20 8.56 -13.81
N SER A 156 -45.59 7.31 -13.56
CA SER A 156 -45.50 6.66 -12.24
C SER A 156 -44.07 6.33 -11.81
N ASP A 157 -43.12 6.27 -12.74
CA ASP A 157 -41.74 5.88 -12.45
C ASP A 157 -40.91 7.05 -11.92
N ILE A 158 -41.41 8.28 -12.00
CA ILE A 158 -40.73 9.50 -11.51
C ILE A 158 -40.39 9.36 -10.03
N ASP A 159 -41.33 8.90 -9.20
CA ASP A 159 -41.10 8.71 -7.76
C ASP A 159 -40.03 7.65 -7.50
N LYS A 160 -40.03 6.58 -8.31
CA LYS A 160 -39.02 5.52 -8.23
C LYS A 160 -37.64 6.04 -8.63
N ILE A 161 -37.52 6.75 -9.74
CA ILE A 161 -36.26 7.36 -10.19
C ILE A 161 -35.75 8.35 -9.16
N TRP A 162 -36.63 9.14 -8.55
CA TRP A 162 -36.26 10.06 -7.47
C TRP A 162 -35.71 9.31 -6.26
N SER A 163 -36.40 8.26 -5.81
CA SER A 163 -35.96 7.41 -4.69
C SER A 163 -34.61 6.73 -4.97
N ASP A 164 -34.45 6.16 -6.17
CA ASP A 164 -33.21 5.52 -6.60
C ASP A 164 -32.07 6.54 -6.67
N SER A 165 -32.33 7.76 -7.15
CA SER A 165 -31.34 8.85 -7.17
C SER A 165 -30.88 9.24 -5.76
N GLN A 166 -31.80 9.33 -4.80
CA GLN A 166 -31.46 9.59 -3.40
C GLN A 166 -30.65 8.44 -2.78
N LYS A 167 -30.99 7.20 -3.13
CA LYS A 167 -30.26 6.00 -2.70
C LYS A 167 -28.84 6.01 -3.25
N TRP A 168 -28.66 6.20 -4.55
CA TRP A 168 -27.33 6.28 -5.17
C TRP A 168 -26.50 7.42 -4.63
N PHE A 169 -27.10 8.58 -4.33
CA PHE A 169 -26.38 9.67 -3.68
C PHE A 169 -25.80 9.26 -2.32
N LYS A 170 -26.56 8.55 -1.49
CA LYS A 170 -26.08 8.02 -0.21
C LYS A 170 -24.96 6.99 -0.41
N GLU A 171 -25.15 6.04 -1.32
CA GLU A 171 -24.15 5.00 -1.63
C GLU A 171 -22.83 5.59 -2.15
N ILE A 172 -22.90 6.57 -3.06
CA ILE A 172 -21.73 7.30 -3.57
C ILE A 172 -21.03 8.06 -2.45
N SER A 173 -21.76 8.69 -1.53
CA SER A 173 -21.15 9.39 -0.39
C SER A 173 -20.42 8.41 0.54
N THR A 174 -20.99 7.24 0.79
CA THR A 174 -20.32 6.18 1.56
C THR A 174 -19.07 5.68 0.84
N LEU A 175 -19.18 5.41 -0.46
CA LEU A 175 -18.04 4.97 -1.27
C LEU A 175 -16.91 6.00 -1.26
N SER A 176 -17.23 7.29 -1.39
CA SER A 176 -16.24 8.38 -1.32
C SER A 176 -15.45 8.35 -0.01
N LYS A 177 -16.12 8.15 1.13
CA LYS A 177 -15.45 8.03 2.44
C LYS A 177 -14.57 6.79 2.52
N SER A 178 -15.03 5.66 1.96
CA SER A 178 -14.23 4.44 1.90
C SER A 178 -12.99 4.62 1.03
N VAL A 179 -13.10 5.32 -0.11
CA VAL A 179 -11.96 5.64 -0.99
C VAL A 179 -10.95 6.54 -0.27
N GLU A 180 -11.39 7.57 0.45
CA GLU A 180 -10.51 8.41 1.28
C GLU A 180 -9.75 7.58 2.33
N CYS A 181 -10.44 6.65 3.00
CA CYS A 181 -9.81 5.75 3.96
C CYS A 181 -8.75 4.84 3.29
N VAL A 182 -9.05 4.30 2.11
CA VAL A 182 -8.08 3.49 1.34
C VAL A 182 -6.86 4.34 0.94
N ILE A 183 -7.06 5.58 0.49
CA ILE A 183 -5.97 6.50 0.13
C ILE A 183 -5.04 6.73 1.34
N GLU A 184 -5.59 6.97 2.53
CA GLU A 184 -4.77 7.18 3.73
C GLU A 184 -4.00 5.90 4.10
N SER A 185 -4.66 4.74 4.09
CA SER A 185 -3.99 3.45 4.37
C SER A 185 -2.91 3.09 3.34
N SER A 186 -3.11 3.48 2.07
CA SER A 186 -2.13 3.34 0.99
C SER A 186 -0.91 4.22 1.25
N LYS A 187 -1.12 5.46 1.70
CA LYS A 187 -0.04 6.37 2.07
C LYS A 187 0.77 5.85 3.25
N GLU A 188 0.12 5.33 4.29
CA GLU A 188 0.80 4.65 5.40
C GLU A 188 1.60 3.42 4.91
N SER A 189 1.03 2.64 4.00
CA SER A 189 1.69 1.46 3.44
C SER A 189 2.92 1.83 2.60
N ALA A 190 2.84 2.92 1.82
CA ALA A 190 3.98 3.46 1.09
C ALA A 190 5.10 3.91 2.04
N GLN A 191 4.78 4.60 3.13
CA GLN A 191 5.75 4.98 4.16
C GLN A 191 6.42 3.76 4.80
N LYS A 192 5.64 2.71 5.09
CA LYS A 192 6.18 1.43 5.59
C LYS A 192 7.10 0.77 4.57
N ALA A 193 6.75 0.79 3.28
CA ALA A 193 7.60 0.26 2.21
C ALA A 193 8.92 1.03 2.09
N ASP A 194 8.88 2.36 2.19
CA ASP A 194 10.09 3.20 2.21
C ASP A 194 10.98 2.88 3.43
N ALA A 195 10.39 2.70 4.61
CA ALA A 195 11.12 2.29 5.81
C ALA A 195 11.79 0.91 5.63
N VAL A 196 11.08 -0.06 5.03
CA VAL A 196 11.63 -1.38 4.70
C VAL A 196 12.78 -1.25 3.69
N LYS A 197 12.65 -0.38 2.68
CA LYS A 197 13.72 -0.12 1.70
C LYS A 197 14.98 0.44 2.36
N VAL A 198 14.83 1.38 3.29
CA VAL A 198 15.96 1.92 4.07
C VAL A 198 16.59 0.84 4.94
N ALA A 199 15.78 0.01 5.61
CA ALA A 199 16.29 -1.11 6.41
C ALA A 199 17.05 -2.13 5.55
N LEU A 200 16.55 -2.44 4.36
CA LEU A 200 17.21 -3.34 3.41
C LEU A 200 18.57 -2.79 2.96
N THR A 201 18.64 -1.54 2.52
CA THR A 201 19.93 -0.93 2.12
C THR A 201 20.94 -0.89 3.28
N THR A 202 20.47 -0.77 4.52
CA THR A 202 21.33 -0.86 5.71
C THR A 202 21.82 -2.28 5.94
N ALA A 203 20.97 -3.29 5.76
CA ALA A 203 21.34 -4.69 5.85
C ALA A 203 22.34 -5.08 4.75
N GLU A 204 22.13 -4.63 3.50
CA GLU A 204 23.04 -4.83 2.38
C GLU A 204 24.45 -4.31 2.70
N LYS A 205 24.58 -3.08 3.22
CA LYS A 205 25.87 -2.52 3.65
C LYS A 205 26.55 -3.34 4.75
N LYS A 206 25.77 -3.87 5.70
CA LYS A 206 26.32 -4.76 6.75
C LYS A 206 26.82 -6.08 6.18
N ILE A 207 26.09 -6.66 5.23
CA ILE A 207 26.51 -7.88 4.53
C ILE A 207 27.81 -7.61 3.75
N GLU A 208 27.90 -6.49 3.04
CA GLU A 208 29.12 -6.10 2.33
C GLU A 208 30.32 -5.96 3.28
N THR A 209 30.11 -5.31 4.43
CA THR A 209 31.15 -5.18 5.48
C THR A 209 31.58 -6.54 6.02
N LEU A 210 30.63 -7.44 6.33
CA LEU A 210 30.93 -8.79 6.79
C LEU A 210 31.66 -9.60 5.71
N SER A 211 31.32 -9.41 4.45
CA SER A 211 32.00 -10.06 3.33
C SER A 211 33.46 -9.64 3.24
N MET A 212 33.75 -8.34 3.36
CA MET A 212 35.14 -7.85 3.46
C MET A 212 35.89 -8.47 4.64
N GLN A 213 35.28 -8.49 5.83
CA GLN A 213 35.89 -9.11 7.01
C GLN A 213 36.17 -10.61 6.82
N SER A 214 35.27 -11.32 6.15
CA SER A 214 35.46 -12.73 5.83
C SER A 214 36.63 -12.93 4.86
N SER A 215 36.77 -12.07 3.85
CA SER A 215 37.92 -12.10 2.94
C SER A 215 39.25 -11.88 3.67
N ASP A 216 39.32 -10.88 4.56
CA ASP A 216 40.51 -10.66 5.40
C ASP A 216 40.85 -11.87 6.28
N PHE A 217 39.83 -12.56 6.80
CA PHE A 217 40.03 -13.76 7.62
C PHE A 217 40.55 -14.94 6.79
N ILE A 218 40.05 -15.12 5.57
CA ILE A 218 40.55 -16.13 4.62
C ILE A 218 42.03 -15.88 4.34
N GLU A 219 42.44 -14.64 4.05
CA GLU A 219 43.85 -14.31 3.79
C GLU A 219 44.75 -14.64 4.99
N LYS A 220 44.28 -14.37 6.22
CA LYS A 220 44.98 -14.75 7.46
C LYS A 220 45.12 -16.26 7.61
N LEU A 221 44.06 -17.03 7.31
CA LEU A 221 44.10 -18.50 7.35
C LEU A 221 45.09 -19.06 6.32
N GLU A 222 45.10 -18.53 5.11
CA GLU A 222 46.11 -18.90 4.11
C GLU A 222 47.53 -18.57 4.55
N GLY A 223 47.72 -17.45 5.27
CA GLY A 223 48.99 -17.12 5.91
C GLY A 223 49.44 -18.15 6.94
N LEU A 224 48.51 -18.64 7.77
CA LEU A 224 48.77 -19.70 8.74
C LEU A 224 49.08 -21.03 8.05
N ASP A 225 48.37 -21.42 7.00
CA ASP A 225 48.66 -22.64 6.22
C ASP A 225 50.07 -22.61 5.61
N ARG A 226 50.48 -21.44 5.07
CA ARG A 226 51.85 -21.25 4.58
C ARG A 226 52.88 -21.41 5.71
N ALA A 227 52.61 -20.85 6.88
CA ALA A 227 53.49 -20.97 8.03
C ALA A 227 53.59 -22.42 8.53
N ASP A 228 52.47 -23.13 8.62
CA ASP A 228 52.42 -24.53 9.02
C ASP A 228 53.24 -25.42 8.07
N LYS A 229 53.11 -25.23 6.75
CA LYS A 229 53.98 -25.90 5.76
C LYS A 229 55.46 -25.64 5.97
N ILE A 230 55.84 -24.39 6.26
CA ILE A 230 57.25 -24.04 6.56
C ILE A 230 57.72 -24.75 7.83
N TYR A 231 56.89 -24.76 8.88
CA TYR A 231 57.24 -25.44 10.14
C TYR A 231 57.32 -26.96 9.97
N SER A 232 56.40 -27.58 9.23
CA SER A 232 56.46 -29.01 8.90
C SER A 232 57.73 -29.35 8.12
N GLY A 233 58.08 -28.56 7.09
CA GLY A 233 59.32 -28.80 6.32
C GLY A 233 60.59 -28.66 7.18
N LYS A 234 60.62 -27.68 8.11
CA LYS A 234 61.70 -27.57 9.09
C LYS A 234 61.75 -28.74 10.07
N LEU A 235 60.59 -29.28 10.46
CA LEU A 235 60.52 -30.45 11.33
C LEU A 235 61.07 -31.68 10.60
N ASP A 236 60.75 -31.86 9.32
CA ASP A 236 61.30 -32.94 8.49
C ASP A 236 62.83 -32.84 8.39
N GLU A 237 63.36 -31.64 8.15
CA GLU A 237 64.81 -31.41 8.12
C GLU A 237 65.47 -31.74 9.47
N LEU A 238 64.85 -31.35 10.59
CA LEU A 238 65.33 -31.68 11.92
C LEU A 238 65.31 -33.19 12.17
N VAL A 239 64.23 -33.89 11.79
CA VAL A 239 64.13 -35.35 11.88
C VAL A 239 65.26 -36.01 11.09
N GLU A 240 65.57 -35.53 9.89
CA GLU A 240 66.69 -36.03 9.09
C GLU A 240 68.04 -35.80 9.79
N THR A 241 68.26 -34.60 10.37
CA THR A 241 69.48 -34.31 11.13
C THR A 241 69.63 -35.22 12.35
N VAL A 242 68.55 -35.49 13.07
CA VAL A 242 68.52 -36.41 14.21
C VAL A 242 68.80 -37.83 13.74
N GLY A 243 68.27 -38.25 12.60
CA GLY A 243 68.60 -39.52 11.95
C GLY A 243 70.12 -39.65 11.73
N ARG A 244 70.74 -38.65 11.10
CA ARG A 244 72.20 -38.59 10.89
C ARG A 244 72.99 -38.59 12.19
N ILE A 245 72.51 -37.89 13.23
CA ILE A 245 73.16 -37.89 14.55
C ILE A 245 73.06 -39.28 15.18
N THR A 246 71.93 -39.96 15.04
CA THR A 246 71.71 -41.31 15.56
C THR A 246 72.66 -42.30 14.90
N GLU A 247 72.78 -42.27 13.57
CA GLU A 247 73.75 -43.08 12.83
C GLU A 247 75.20 -42.83 13.31
N ARG A 248 75.56 -41.57 13.56
CA ARG A 248 76.88 -41.23 14.12
C ARG A 248 77.07 -41.74 15.55
N ILE A 249 76.02 -41.74 16.37
CA ILE A 249 76.07 -42.30 17.72
C ILE A 249 76.26 -43.82 17.63
N ASP A 250 75.55 -44.50 16.73
CA ASP A 250 75.70 -45.94 16.52
C ASP A 250 77.14 -46.29 16.08
N LEU A 251 77.71 -45.54 15.13
CA LEU A 251 79.13 -45.68 14.74
C LEU A 251 80.08 -45.46 15.94
N ASN A 252 79.84 -44.42 16.74
CA ASN A 252 80.64 -44.17 17.93
C ASN A 252 80.50 -45.29 18.98
N VAL A 253 79.31 -45.91 19.10
CA VAL A 253 79.09 -47.07 19.98
C VAL A 253 79.92 -48.26 19.50
N ASP A 254 79.97 -48.51 18.18
CA ASP A 254 80.81 -49.55 17.59
C ASP A 254 82.31 -49.28 17.83
N ASP A 255 82.76 -48.03 17.69
CA ASP A 255 84.13 -47.61 17.99
C ASP A 255 84.46 -47.83 19.48
N ILE A 256 83.54 -47.47 20.39
CA ILE A 256 83.70 -47.68 21.84
C ILE A 256 83.79 -49.18 22.16
N ASN A 257 82.96 -50.01 21.52
CA ASN A 257 83.04 -51.46 21.68
C ASN A 257 84.39 -52.00 21.20
N SER A 258 84.89 -51.53 20.06
CA SER A 258 86.21 -51.89 19.54
C SER A 258 87.35 -51.47 20.50
N LEU A 259 87.27 -50.27 21.10
CA LEU A 259 88.22 -49.81 22.13
C LEU A 259 88.13 -50.64 23.41
N LYS A 260 86.93 -51.05 23.80
CA LYS A 260 86.72 -51.96 24.94
C LYS A 260 87.41 -53.30 24.70
N ASP A 261 87.28 -53.87 23.51
CA ASP A 261 87.99 -55.10 23.12
C ASP A 261 89.51 -54.92 23.17
N TYR A 262 90.02 -53.77 22.70
CA TYR A 262 91.46 -53.44 22.83
C TYR A 262 91.91 -53.34 24.29
N LYS A 263 91.10 -52.71 25.15
CA LYS A 263 91.39 -52.63 26.58
C LYS A 263 91.45 -54.03 27.20
N GLU A 264 90.48 -54.89 26.91
CA GLU A 264 90.44 -56.26 27.40
C GLU A 264 91.68 -57.06 26.97
N LYS A 265 92.11 -56.91 25.70
CA LYS A 265 93.37 -57.49 25.20
C LYS A 265 94.59 -56.98 25.96
N LEU A 266 94.67 -55.67 26.24
CA LEU A 266 95.79 -55.07 26.97
C LEU A 266 95.85 -55.57 28.43
N SER A 267 94.69 -55.68 29.08
CA SER A 267 94.56 -56.25 30.44
C SER A 267 94.90 -57.75 30.51
N GLY A 268 94.88 -58.47 29.39
CA GLY A 268 95.27 -59.88 29.31
C GLY A 268 96.79 -60.13 29.24
N ILE A 269 97.62 -59.09 29.09
CA ILE A 269 99.08 -59.25 28.98
C ILE A 269 99.69 -59.45 30.37
N SER A 270 100.07 -60.68 30.69
CA SER A 270 100.45 -61.13 32.04
C SER A 270 101.74 -60.50 32.59
N HIS A 271 102.64 -60.02 31.73
CA HIS A 271 103.95 -59.49 32.10
C HIS A 271 104.11 -57.99 31.78
N LEU A 272 102.99 -57.27 31.55
CA LEU A 272 103.06 -55.84 31.21
C LEU A 272 103.64 -54.99 32.36
N GLU A 273 103.38 -55.38 33.61
CA GLU A 273 103.97 -54.72 34.80
C GLU A 273 105.42 -55.15 35.08
N GLU A 274 105.93 -56.18 34.41
CA GLU A 274 107.30 -56.67 34.60
C GLU A 274 108.32 -55.92 33.75
N VAL A 275 107.86 -55.09 32.79
CA VAL A 275 108.70 -54.26 31.92
C VAL A 275 109.63 -53.34 32.73
N ASP A 276 109.09 -52.71 33.78
CA ASP A 276 109.88 -51.84 34.67
C ASP A 276 110.90 -52.63 35.50
N SER A 277 110.59 -53.87 35.88
CA SER A 277 111.52 -54.77 36.59
C SER A 277 112.70 -55.19 35.70
N ILE A 278 112.45 -55.57 34.44
CA ILE A 278 113.49 -55.95 33.47
C ILE A 278 114.43 -54.76 33.20
N TRP A 279 113.89 -53.55 33.05
CA TRP A 279 114.70 -52.34 32.83
C TRP A 279 115.64 -52.06 34.01
N LYS A 280 115.22 -52.38 35.24
CA LYS A 280 116.03 -52.19 36.45
C LYS A 280 117.17 -53.21 36.55
N GLU A 281 116.93 -54.48 36.23
CA GLU A 281 117.98 -55.52 36.23
C GLU A 281 119.08 -55.28 35.20
N VAL A 282 118.71 -54.89 33.97
CA VAL A 282 119.68 -54.59 32.90
C VAL A 282 120.61 -53.43 33.30
N LYS A 283 120.07 -52.43 34.02
CA LYS A 283 120.84 -51.30 34.52
C LYS A 283 121.86 -51.71 35.59
N GLU A 284 121.48 -52.61 36.50
CA GLU A 284 122.34 -53.15 37.56
C GLU A 284 123.51 -53.96 36.98
N HIS A 285 123.23 -54.86 36.03
CA HIS A 285 124.26 -55.64 35.32
C HIS A 285 125.28 -54.75 34.60
N THR A 286 124.83 -53.64 34.01
CA THR A 286 125.70 -52.69 33.31
C THR A 286 126.69 -52.00 34.27
N SER A 287 126.28 -51.71 35.51
CA SER A 287 127.15 -51.11 36.53
C SER A 287 128.20 -52.08 37.10
N GLN A 288 127.93 -53.38 37.13
CA GLN A 288 128.91 -54.38 37.62
C GLN A 288 130.05 -54.64 36.63
N LEU A 289 129.78 -54.54 35.31
CA LEU A 289 130.79 -54.77 34.27
C LEU A 289 131.88 -53.70 34.23
N THR A 290 131.51 -52.43 34.42
CA THR A 290 132.44 -51.27 34.40
C THR A 290 133.41 -51.26 35.59
N ALA A 291 133.06 -51.91 36.71
CA ALA A 291 133.94 -52.05 37.87
C ALA A 291 135.03 -53.14 37.66
N SER A 292 134.78 -54.13 36.80
CA SER A 292 135.77 -55.18 36.51
C SER A 292 136.89 -54.68 35.60
N GLU A 293 136.58 -53.87 34.59
CA GLU A 293 137.57 -53.31 33.64
C GLU A 293 138.65 -52.46 34.34
N LYS A 294 138.28 -51.69 35.38
CA LYS A 294 139.22 -50.86 36.14
C LYS A 294 140.25 -51.65 36.97
N ARG A 295 139.97 -52.91 37.33
CA ARG A 295 140.93 -53.76 38.06
C ARG A 295 142.00 -54.33 37.15
N ASP A 296 141.65 -54.67 35.91
CA ASP A 296 142.57 -55.28 34.95
C ASP A 296 143.62 -54.27 34.46
N GLU A 297 143.27 -52.99 34.38
CA GLU A 297 144.17 -51.89 34.01
C GLU A 297 145.28 -51.63 35.05
N GLY A 298 144.98 -51.82 36.34
CA GLY A 298 145.95 -51.64 37.43
C GLY A 298 146.99 -52.76 37.54
N LEU A 299 146.65 -53.97 37.08
CA LEU A 299 147.55 -55.12 37.09
C LEU A 299 148.65 -54.99 36.02
N ALA A 300 148.34 -54.38 34.88
CA ALA A 300 149.27 -54.19 33.76
C ALA A 300 150.44 -53.24 34.11
N ILE A 301 150.16 -52.14 34.82
CA ILE A 301 151.17 -51.13 35.20
C ILE A 301 152.22 -51.72 36.17
N ALA A 302 151.85 -52.64 37.05
CA ALA A 302 152.76 -53.24 38.02
C ALA A 302 153.75 -54.25 37.39
N ILE A 303 153.35 -54.92 36.30
CA ILE A 303 154.17 -55.91 35.60
C ILE A 303 155.29 -55.24 34.79
N GLU A 304 155.03 -54.07 34.21
CA GLU A 304 156.01 -53.34 33.39
C GLU A 304 157.16 -52.75 34.23
N LYS A 305 156.84 -52.23 35.42
CA LYS A 305 157.84 -51.67 36.35
C LYS A 305 158.84 -52.70 36.89
N ASN A 306 158.38 -53.92 37.18
CA ASN A 306 159.26 -54.99 37.67
C ASN A 306 160.21 -55.52 36.58
N LYS A 307 159.88 -55.34 35.30
CA LYS A 307 160.70 -55.79 34.18
C LYS A 307 161.96 -54.94 34.03
N GLU A 308 161.85 -53.62 34.12
CA GLU A 308 162.98 -52.69 33.98
C GLU A 308 164.02 -52.84 35.10
N GLU A 309 163.59 -53.12 36.33
CA GLU A 309 164.46 -53.26 37.51
C GLU A 309 165.32 -54.55 37.49
N VAL A 310 164.87 -55.57 36.75
CA VAL A 310 165.60 -56.84 36.57
C VAL A 310 166.67 -56.72 35.48
N ASP A 311 166.40 -56.00 34.40
CA ASP A 311 167.34 -55.81 33.29
C ASP A 311 168.58 -54.99 33.71
N GLU A 312 168.41 -53.98 34.59
CA GLU A 312 169.52 -53.15 35.09
C GLU A 312 170.51 -53.95 35.98
N LYS A 313 170.00 -54.88 36.81
CA LYS A 313 170.84 -55.74 37.68
C LYS A 313 171.63 -56.80 36.93
N ILE A 314 171.10 -57.29 35.80
CA ILE A 314 171.77 -58.28 34.95
C ILE A 314 172.98 -57.64 34.24
N ALA A 315 172.85 -56.39 33.78
CA ALA A 315 173.93 -55.68 33.09
C ALA A 315 175.17 -55.45 33.98
N ASP A 316 174.97 -55.03 35.23
CA ASP A 316 176.06 -54.72 36.17
C ASP A 316 176.87 -55.97 36.58
N THR A 317 176.19 -57.12 36.69
CA THR A 317 176.79 -58.42 37.05
C THR A 317 177.66 -59.00 35.91
N VAL A 318 177.28 -58.77 34.65
CA VAL A 318 178.04 -59.24 33.47
C VAL A 318 179.34 -58.45 33.29
N GLN A 319 179.35 -57.16 33.59
CA GLN A 319 180.54 -56.31 33.44
C GLN A 319 181.63 -56.63 34.48
N THR A 320 181.23 -56.89 35.73
CA THR A 320 182.15 -57.24 36.83
C THR A 320 182.78 -58.63 36.67
N THR A 321 182.03 -59.61 36.16
CA THR A 321 182.54 -60.98 35.94
C THR A 321 183.53 -61.06 34.78
N ASN A 322 183.32 -60.29 33.70
CA ASN A 322 184.23 -60.31 32.55
C ASN A 322 185.62 -59.72 32.88
N ALA A 323 185.70 -58.67 33.69
CA ALA A 323 186.96 -58.07 34.11
C ALA A 323 187.82 -59.02 34.98
N ALA A 324 187.18 -59.87 35.79
CA ALA A 324 187.86 -60.86 36.63
C ALA A 324 188.45 -62.03 35.82
N VAL A 325 187.76 -62.47 34.77
CA VAL A 325 188.22 -63.55 33.87
C VAL A 325 189.46 -63.12 33.08
N GLU A 326 189.50 -61.86 32.64
CA GLU A 326 190.66 -61.32 31.89
C GLU A 326 191.93 -61.24 32.77
N SER A 327 191.75 -60.88 34.05
CA SER A 327 192.81 -60.89 35.08
C SER A 327 193.36 -62.30 35.36
N LEU A 328 192.47 -63.30 35.46
CA LEU A 328 192.87 -64.69 35.66
C LEU A 328 193.64 -65.27 34.46
N SER A 329 193.19 -64.97 33.24
CA SER A 329 193.81 -65.44 32.01
C SER A 329 195.26 -64.97 31.86
N LYS A 330 195.56 -63.72 32.26
CA LYS A 330 196.94 -63.21 32.30
C LYS A 330 197.80 -63.93 33.33
N ARG A 331 197.27 -64.28 34.50
CA ARG A 331 198.02 -64.98 35.57
C ARG A 331 198.34 -66.43 35.20
N ILE A 332 197.43 -67.13 34.53
CA ILE A 332 197.65 -68.51 34.07
C ILE A 332 198.79 -68.57 33.03
N LYS A 333 198.89 -67.59 32.13
CA LYS A 333 199.98 -67.53 31.13
C LYS A 333 201.37 -67.44 31.77
N TYR A 334 201.53 -66.70 32.86
CA TYR A 334 202.81 -66.61 33.58
C TYR A 334 203.17 -67.90 34.32
N ALA A 335 202.18 -68.62 34.87
CA ALA A 335 202.42 -69.89 35.56
C ALA A 335 202.92 -71.00 34.61
N TYR A 336 202.41 -71.05 33.38
CA TYR A 336 202.80 -72.08 32.41
C TYR A 336 204.25 -71.92 31.92
N LEU A 337 204.74 -70.68 31.83
CA LEU A 337 206.13 -70.40 31.44
C LEU A 337 207.14 -70.81 32.53
N ILE A 338 206.77 -70.65 33.80
CA ILE A 338 207.62 -71.03 34.94
C ILE A 338 207.65 -72.56 35.10
N ALA A 339 206.52 -73.24 34.88
CA ALA A 339 206.45 -74.70 34.97
C ALA A 339 207.27 -75.39 33.87
N GLY A 340 207.23 -74.89 32.63
CA GLY A 340 207.94 -75.49 31.50
C GLY A 340 209.48 -75.44 31.62
N GLY A 341 210.04 -74.39 32.21
CA GLY A 341 211.50 -74.25 32.32
C GLY A 341 212.13 -75.18 33.37
N SER A 342 211.46 -75.38 34.51
CA SER A 342 211.97 -76.22 35.60
C SER A 342 212.07 -77.71 35.23
N ALA A 343 211.15 -78.20 34.38
CA ALA A 343 211.19 -79.57 33.88
C ALA A 343 212.38 -79.83 32.93
N GLY A 344 212.81 -78.82 32.17
CA GLY A 344 213.98 -78.93 31.31
C GLY A 344 215.28 -79.09 32.09
N LEU A 345 215.42 -78.36 33.21
CA LEU A 345 216.60 -78.46 34.09
C LEU A 345 216.74 -79.87 34.67
N ALA A 346 215.63 -80.46 35.13
CA ALA A 346 215.65 -81.78 35.77
C ALA A 346 215.98 -82.93 34.81
N ILE A 347 215.57 -82.83 33.54
CA ILE A 347 215.85 -83.89 32.54
C ILE A 347 217.32 -83.90 32.14
N ILE A 348 217.96 -82.73 32.05
CA ILE A 348 219.40 -82.66 31.72
C ILE A 348 220.25 -83.20 32.88
N GLU A 349 219.84 -82.93 34.13
CA GLU A 349 220.48 -83.46 35.33
C GLU A 349 220.39 -85.00 35.40
N LEU A 350 219.26 -85.59 35.00
CA LEU A 350 219.05 -87.03 35.03
C LEU A 350 219.87 -87.78 33.97
N ILE A 351 220.06 -87.19 32.78
CA ILE A 351 220.72 -87.88 31.67
C ILE A 351 222.23 -87.99 31.88
N LEU A 352 222.90 -87.02 32.51
CA LEU A 352 224.35 -87.11 32.69
C LEU A 352 224.77 -87.90 33.94
N LEU A 353 223.88 -88.04 34.93
CA LEU A 353 224.08 -88.97 36.05
C LEU A 353 224.08 -90.45 35.60
N LEU A 354 223.41 -90.78 34.48
CA LEU A 354 223.23 -92.16 34.03
C LEU A 354 224.37 -92.71 33.14
N MET A 355 225.29 -91.90 32.63
CA MET A 355 226.43 -92.41 31.82
C MET A 355 227.74 -92.57 32.61
N ARG A 356 227.71 -92.59 33.95
CA ARG A 356 228.90 -92.82 34.79
C ARG A 356 229.02 -94.24 35.38
N VAL A 357 228.26 -95.24 34.92
CA VAL A 357 228.45 -96.64 35.32
C VAL A 357 228.21 -97.59 34.14
N ILE A 358 229.25 -97.80 33.33
CA ILE A 358 229.91 -99.07 32.94
C ILE A 358 231.22 -98.69 32.24
#